data_AF-I9QJ90-F1
#
_entry.id   AF-I9QJ90-F1
#
_cell.length_a   1.000
_cell.length_b   1.000
_cell.length_c   1.000
_cell.angle_alpha   90.00
_cell.angle_beta   90.00
_cell.angle_gamma   90.00
#
_symmetry.space_group_name_H-M   'P 1'
#
loop_
_entity.id
_entity.type
_entity.pdbx_description
1 polymer ?
#
loop_
_entity_poly.entity_id
_entity_poly.type
_entity_poly.pdbx_seq_one_letter_code
_entity_poly.pdbx_strand_id
1 'polypeptide(L)'
;MKKVIVALGVLAFANALMATDVKALAKGCAACHGVKFEKKALGKSKIVNMMSEAEIEKDLMDFKSGANKNPVMAAQAKKLSDEDIKALAKYIPTLK
;
A
#
# COMPACT_ATOMS: atom_id res chain seq x y z
N MET A 1 25.98 -36.22 37.58
CA MET A 1 27.05 -35.80 36.64
C MET A 1 26.83 -36.66 35.40
N LYS A 2 26.47 -36.19 34.20
CA LYS A 2 26.87 -35.01 33.44
C LYS A 2 25.71 -34.70 32.47
N LYS A 3 25.32 -33.43 32.39
CA LYS A 3 24.20 -32.91 31.60
C LYS A 3 24.53 -33.10 30.11
N VAL A 4 23.63 -33.69 29.33
CA VAL A 4 23.69 -33.61 27.86
C VAL A 4 22.48 -32.80 27.41
N ILE A 5 22.71 -31.50 27.33
CA ILE A 5 21.84 -30.53 26.68
C ILE A 5 22.27 -30.55 25.21
N VAL A 6 21.45 -31.11 24.33
CA VAL A 6 21.61 -30.89 22.88
C VAL A 6 20.42 -30.04 22.45
N ALA A 7 20.69 -28.74 22.36
CA ALA A 7 19.83 -27.74 21.77
C ALA A 7 19.58 -28.11 20.31
N LEU A 8 18.35 -28.52 19.98
CA LEU A 8 17.89 -28.65 18.62
C LEU A 8 17.45 -27.25 18.16
N GLY A 9 18.14 -26.73 17.15
CA GLY A 9 18.17 -25.34 16.79
C GLY A 9 16.81 -24.73 16.48
N VAL A 10 16.56 -23.59 17.11
CA VAL A 10 15.60 -22.60 16.64
C VAL A 10 16.08 -22.12 15.26
N LEU A 11 15.52 -22.70 14.20
CA LEU A 11 15.50 -22.07 12.87
C LEU A 11 14.55 -20.88 12.97
N ALA A 12 15.05 -19.79 13.54
CA ALA A 12 14.43 -18.49 13.38
C ALA A 12 14.62 -18.09 11.91
N PHE A 13 13.63 -18.43 11.08
CA PHE A 13 13.39 -17.71 9.84
C PHE A 13 13.03 -16.28 10.23
N ALA A 14 14.06 -15.46 10.44
CA ALA A 14 13.93 -14.02 10.48
C ALA A 14 13.56 -13.57 9.07
N ASN A 15 12.27 -13.70 8.72
CA ASN A 15 11.66 -12.84 7.73
C ASN A 15 11.65 -11.44 8.35
N ALA A 16 12.80 -10.78 8.31
CA ALA A 16 12.88 -9.35 8.52
C ALA A 16 11.86 -8.74 7.56
N LEU A 17 10.77 -8.22 8.13
CA LEU A 17 9.74 -7.47 7.43
C LEU A 17 10.44 -6.44 6.56
N MET A 18 10.49 -6.67 5.24
CA MET A 18 10.79 -5.61 4.29
C MET A 18 9.62 -4.64 4.37
N ALA A 19 9.75 -3.63 5.23
CA ALA A 19 8.73 -2.62 5.39
C ALA A 19 8.60 -1.85 4.06
N THR A 20 7.38 -1.76 3.54
CA THR A 20 7.09 -0.93 2.37
C THR A 20 7.49 0.53 2.64
N ASP A 21 8.34 1.12 1.79
CA ASP A 21 8.58 2.57 1.80
C ASP A 21 7.39 3.31 1.18
N VAL A 22 6.36 3.49 2.00
CA VAL A 22 5.09 4.09 1.59
C VAL A 22 5.24 5.54 1.11
N LYS A 23 6.24 6.27 1.63
CA LYS A 23 6.49 7.65 1.22
C LYS A 23 7.05 7.71 -0.19
N ALA A 24 8.00 6.81 -0.52
CA ALA A 24 8.52 6.69 -1.87
C ALA A 24 7.43 6.27 -2.87
N LEU A 25 6.59 5.30 -2.51
CA LEU A 25 5.45 4.89 -3.34
C LEU A 25 4.48 6.04 -3.61
N ALA A 26 4.04 6.73 -2.54
CA ALA A 26 3.08 7.84 -2.63
C ALA A 26 3.59 8.98 -3.53
N LYS A 27 4.91 9.23 -3.56
CA LYS A 27 5.53 10.23 -4.43
C LYS A 27 5.28 9.94 -5.92
N GLY A 28 5.21 8.67 -6.31
CA GLY A 28 4.88 8.27 -7.69
C GLY A 28 3.45 8.62 -8.11
N CYS A 29 2.54 8.79 -7.17
CA CYS A 29 1.13 9.12 -7.41
C CYS A 29 0.87 10.63 -7.51
N ALA A 30 1.79 11.44 -6.97
CA ALA A 30 1.60 12.87 -6.76
C ALA A 30 1.42 13.68 -8.05
N ALA A 31 1.94 13.20 -9.19
CA ALA A 31 1.79 13.87 -10.48
C ALA A 31 0.32 14.07 -10.88
N CYS A 32 -0.54 13.11 -10.53
CA CYS A 32 -1.97 13.18 -10.84
C CYS A 32 -2.81 13.59 -9.62
N HIS A 33 -2.46 13.10 -8.43
CA HIS A 33 -3.28 13.29 -7.23
C HIS A 33 -2.89 14.50 -6.37
N GLY A 34 -1.75 15.14 -6.63
CA GLY A 34 -1.17 16.14 -5.75
C GLY A 34 -0.28 15.54 -4.67
N VAL A 35 0.62 16.34 -4.10
CA VAL A 35 1.63 15.86 -3.12
C VAL A 35 0.98 15.35 -1.83
N LYS A 36 -0.15 15.94 -1.46
CA LYS A 36 -0.98 15.56 -0.33
C LYS A 36 -2.21 14.77 -0.75
N PHE A 37 -2.31 14.34 -2.01
CA PHE A 37 -3.50 13.69 -2.57
C PHE A 37 -4.76 14.58 -2.51
N GLU A 38 -4.54 15.89 -2.58
CA GLU A 38 -5.53 16.96 -2.42
C GLU A 38 -6.27 17.31 -3.73
N LYS A 39 -5.88 16.72 -4.86
CA LYS A 39 -6.45 17.02 -6.18
C LYS A 39 -7.40 15.94 -6.66
N LYS A 40 -8.41 16.37 -7.42
CA LYS A 40 -9.15 15.48 -8.32
C LYS A 40 -8.25 15.14 -9.50
N ALA A 41 -7.68 13.94 -9.51
CA ALA A 41 -6.84 13.49 -10.61
C ALA A 41 -7.60 13.53 -11.93
N LEU A 42 -7.00 14.22 -12.91
CA LEU A 42 -7.59 14.50 -14.23
C LEU A 42 -9.00 15.15 -14.16
N GLY A 43 -9.34 15.81 -13.04
CA GLY A 43 -10.66 16.37 -12.79
C GLY A 43 -11.77 15.34 -12.51
N LYS A 44 -11.44 14.04 -12.42
CA LYS A 44 -12.43 12.95 -12.35
C LYS A 44 -12.40 12.14 -11.06
N SER A 45 -11.25 12.01 -10.40
CA SER A 45 -11.17 11.23 -9.16
C SER A 45 -11.83 11.96 -7.98
N LYS A 46 -12.15 11.20 -6.92
CA LYS A 46 -12.30 11.75 -5.57
C LYS A 46 -10.99 12.40 -5.12
N ILE A 47 -11.08 13.31 -4.15
CA ILE A 47 -9.90 13.83 -3.44
C ILE A 47 -9.49 12.76 -2.42
N VAL A 48 -8.35 12.10 -2.67
CA VAL A 48 -8.05 10.81 -2.03
C VAL A 48 -7.67 10.98 -0.56
N ASN A 49 -7.04 12.09 -0.15
CA ASN A 49 -6.75 12.34 1.27
C ASN A 49 -7.99 12.65 2.14
N MET A 50 -9.16 12.84 1.52
CA MET A 50 -10.44 12.98 2.21
C MET A 50 -11.22 11.66 2.32
N MET A 51 -10.73 10.60 1.67
CA MET A 51 -11.31 9.25 1.78
C MET A 51 -10.82 8.55 3.05
N SER A 52 -11.60 7.58 3.51
CA SER A 52 -11.17 6.69 4.59
C SER A 52 -10.15 5.65 4.11
N GLU A 53 -9.37 5.09 5.05
CA GLU A 53 -8.42 3.99 4.78
C GLU A 53 -9.11 2.82 4.05
N ALA A 54 -10.27 2.39 4.55
CA ALA A 54 -11.04 1.29 3.96
C ALA A 54 -11.51 1.58 2.52
N GLU A 55 -11.92 2.81 2.22
CA GLU A 55 -12.30 3.19 0.85
C GLU A 55 -11.09 3.17 -0.10
N ILE A 56 -9.93 3.66 0.35
CA ILE A 56 -8.73 3.67 -0.48
C ILE A 56 -8.24 2.25 -0.75
N GLU A 57 -8.20 1.40 0.28
CA GLU A 57 -7.82 -0.02 0.13
C GLU A 57 -8.78 -0.72 -0.84
N LYS A 58 -10.10 -0.56 -0.63
CA LYS A 58 -11.10 -1.17 -1.50
C LYS A 58 -10.95 -0.71 -2.95
N ASP A 59 -10.87 0.60 -3.20
CA ASP A 59 -10.77 1.12 -4.56
C ASP A 59 -9.50 0.61 -5.26
N LEU A 60 -8.35 0.60 -4.57
CA LEU A 60 -7.09 0.06 -5.10
C LEU A 60 -7.17 -1.44 -5.42
N MET A 61 -7.79 -2.23 -4.54
CA MET A 61 -8.03 -3.66 -4.78
C MET A 61 -9.00 -3.90 -5.94
N ASP A 62 -10.05 -3.09 -6.04
CA ASP A 62 -11.01 -3.17 -7.15
C ASP A 62 -10.33 -2.82 -8.49
N PHE A 63 -9.44 -1.82 -8.52
CA PHE A 63 -8.65 -1.49 -9.71
C PHE A 63 -7.66 -2.60 -10.07
N LYS A 64 -7.01 -3.21 -9.07
CA LYS A 64 -6.04 -4.29 -9.27
C LYS A 64 -6.70 -5.57 -9.80
N SER A 65 -7.85 -5.95 -9.22
CA SER A 65 -8.64 -7.12 -9.63
C SER A 65 -9.41 -6.90 -10.93
N GLY A 66 -9.65 -5.64 -11.32
CA GLY A 66 -10.46 -5.27 -12.48
C GLY A 66 -11.97 -5.21 -12.19
N ALA A 67 -12.40 -5.35 -10.94
CA ALA A 67 -13.77 -5.07 -10.51
C ALA A 67 -14.16 -3.62 -10.83
N ASN A 68 -13.21 -2.69 -10.70
CA ASN A 68 -13.32 -1.34 -11.23
C ASN A 68 -12.50 -1.19 -12.51
N LYS A 69 -13.18 -0.87 -13.61
CA LYS A 69 -12.62 -0.85 -14.97
C LYS A 69 -11.94 0.47 -15.37
N ASN A 70 -11.62 1.36 -14.44
CA ASN A 70 -10.87 2.57 -14.78
C ASN A 70 -9.46 2.18 -15.31
N PRO A 71 -9.17 2.36 -16.60
CA PRO A 71 -7.95 1.81 -17.20
C PRO A 71 -6.69 2.50 -16.67
N VAL A 72 -6.77 3.78 -16.31
CA VAL A 72 -5.64 4.55 -15.79
C VAL A 72 -5.23 4.01 -14.42
N MET A 73 -6.19 3.90 -13.51
CA MET A 73 -5.90 3.41 -12.16
C MET A 73 -5.64 1.91 -12.11
N ALA A 74 -6.28 1.11 -12.96
CA ALA A 74 -5.97 -0.32 -13.08
C ALA A 74 -4.50 -0.55 -13.48
N ALA A 75 -3.96 0.25 -14.41
CA ALA A 75 -2.55 0.16 -14.80
C ALA A 75 -1.57 0.52 -13.67
N GLN A 76 -1.96 1.42 -12.75
CA GLN A 76 -1.14 1.75 -11.58
C GLN A 76 -1.29 0.70 -10.47
N ALA A 77 -2.53 0.31 -10.15
CA ALA A 77 -2.83 -0.65 -9.08
C ALA A 77 -2.22 -2.03 -9.32
N LYS A 78 -2.09 -2.45 -10.59
CA LYS A 78 -1.41 -3.71 -10.97
C LYS A 78 0.08 -3.76 -10.60
N LYS A 79 0.72 -2.61 -10.38
CA LYS A 79 2.14 -2.53 -9.97
C LYS A 79 2.34 -2.64 -8.46
N LEU A 80 1.25 -2.57 -7.69
CA LEU A 80 1.29 -2.57 -6.23
C LEU A 80 1.13 -3.98 -5.69
N SER A 81 1.93 -4.34 -4.68
CA SER A 81 1.65 -5.49 -3.83
C SER A 81 0.43 -5.25 -2.94
N ASP A 82 -0.09 -6.28 -2.28
CA ASP A 82 -1.21 -6.12 -1.35
C ASP A 82 -0.77 -5.34 -0.11
N GLU A 83 0.49 -5.52 0.29
CA GLU A 83 1.17 -4.78 1.35
C GLU A 83 1.29 -3.29 1.00
N ASP A 84 1.65 -2.96 -0.24
CA ASP A 84 1.72 -1.58 -0.72
C ASP A 84 0.36 -0.89 -0.69
N ILE A 85 -0.69 -1.61 -1.10
CA ILE A 85 -2.07 -1.08 -1.08
C ILE A 85 -2.47 -0.75 0.35
N LYS A 86 -2.26 -1.68 1.30
CA LYS A 86 -2.55 -1.46 2.72
C LYS A 86 -1.74 -0.30 3.30
N ALA A 87 -0.46 -0.22 2.97
CA ALA A 87 0.41 0.86 3.42
C ALA A 87 -0.09 2.22 2.91
N LEU A 88 -0.39 2.33 1.62
CA LEU A 88 -0.91 3.56 1.01
C LEU A 88 -2.27 3.96 1.58
N ALA A 89 -3.19 3.00 1.75
CA ALA A 89 -4.52 3.21 2.31
C ALA A 89 -4.47 3.81 3.72
N LYS A 90 -3.55 3.31 4.56
CA LYS A 90 -3.32 3.86 5.90
C LYS A 90 -2.60 5.21 5.88
N TYR A 91 -1.67 5.41 4.95
CA TYR A 91 -0.82 6.60 4.91
C TYR A 91 -1.52 7.84 4.35
N ILE A 92 -2.20 7.72 3.21
CA ILE A 92 -2.73 8.87 2.46
C ILE A 92 -3.71 9.75 3.27
N PRO A 93 -4.66 9.21 4.06
CA PRO A 93 -5.57 10.02 4.87
C PRO A 93 -4.89 10.88 5.93
N THR A 94 -3.63 10.58 6.28
CA THR A 94 -2.85 11.35 7.26
C THR A 94 -2.23 12.63 6.69
N LEU A 95 -2.28 12.83 5.36
CA LEU A 95 -1.57 13.89 4.65
C LEU A 95 -2.34 15.21 4.50
N LYS A 96 -3.35 15.46 5.35
CA LYS A 96 -4.21 16.65 5.28
C LYS A 96 -3.42 17.97 5.33
#